data_AF-A0A1G7HPQ5-F1
#
_entry.id   AF-A0A1G7HPQ5-F1
#
_cell.length_a   1.000
_cell.length_b   1.000
_cell.length_c   1.000
_cell.angle_alpha   90.00
_cell.angle_beta   90.00
_cell.angle_gamma   90.00
#
_symmetry.space_group_name_H-M   'P 1'
#
loop_
_entity.id
_entity.type
_entity.pdbx_description
1 polymer ?
#
loop_
_entity_poly.entity_id
_entity_poly.type
_entity_poly.pdbx_seq_one_letter_code
_entity_poly.pdbx_strand_id
1 'polypeptide(L)'
;MNPAKACQPLGAVFASQGYEATMPFVHGSQGCVAYYRSHLSRHFKEPSSCVSSSMTEDAAVVGGLNNMVDGLANTKALYNPKMIAVSTTCMRALLNTEPCDMLIGNS
;
A
#
# COMPACT_ATOMS: atom_id res chain seq x y z
N MET A 1 25.94 -1.18 -11.88
CA MET A 1 25.58 0.20 -11.47
C MET A 1 24.65 0.07 -10.27
N ASN A 2 25.05 0.56 -9.09
CA ASN A 2 24.41 0.30 -7.79
C ASN A 2 23.72 1.57 -7.27
N PRO A 3 22.37 1.67 -7.36
CA PRO A 3 21.67 2.88 -6.94
C PRO A 3 21.69 3.05 -5.41
N ALA A 4 21.89 4.29 -4.96
CA ALA A 4 21.88 4.68 -3.54
C ALA A 4 20.54 5.34 -3.13
N LYS A 5 19.42 4.92 -3.73
CA LYS A 5 18.08 5.43 -3.44
C LYS A 5 17.03 4.34 -3.59
N ALA A 6 15.96 4.44 -2.81
CA ALA A 6 14.77 3.58 -2.91
C ALA A 6 13.58 4.36 -3.53
N CYS A 7 12.45 3.68 -3.74
CA CYS A 7 11.24 4.29 -4.30
C CYS A 7 10.34 4.93 -3.24
N GLN A 8 9.52 5.90 -3.66
CA GLN A 8 8.63 6.71 -2.81
C GLN A 8 7.79 5.94 -1.78
N PRO A 9 7.04 4.87 -2.13
CA PRO A 9 6.16 4.18 -1.17
C PRO A 9 6.90 3.51 -0.01
N LEU A 10 8.21 3.24 -0.12
CA LEU A 10 8.99 2.78 1.04
C LEU A 10 9.00 3.84 2.15
N GLY A 11 9.19 5.11 1.77
CA GLY A 11 9.15 6.24 2.71
C GLY A 11 7.75 6.50 3.25
N ALA A 12 6.71 6.33 2.42
CA ALA A 12 5.32 6.47 2.86
C ALA A 12 4.94 5.42 3.93
N VAL A 13 5.33 4.15 3.72
CA VAL A 13 5.12 3.09 4.71
C VAL A 13 5.85 3.40 6.01
N PHE A 14 7.12 3.81 5.94
CA PHE A 14 7.89 4.18 7.12
C PHE A 14 7.26 5.36 7.89
N ALA A 15 6.83 6.41 7.18
CA ALA A 15 6.16 7.56 7.80
C ALA A 15 4.83 7.18 8.45
N SER A 16 4.04 6.32 7.81
CA SER A 16 2.73 5.89 8.35
C SER A 16 2.84 5.05 9.62
N GLN A 17 3.92 4.29 9.80
CA GLN A 17 4.19 3.56 11.04
C GLN A 17 4.49 4.48 12.23
N GLY A 18 4.77 5.75 12.00
CA GLY A 18 4.96 6.76 13.05
C GLY A 18 3.67 7.27 13.68
N TYR A 19 2.50 6.96 13.12
CA TYR A 19 1.21 7.40 13.64
C TYR A 19 0.56 6.31 14.51
N GLU A 20 -0.12 6.73 15.58
CA GLU A 20 -0.73 5.82 16.55
C GLU A 20 -1.75 4.88 15.87
N ALA A 21 -1.60 3.58 16.10
CA ALA A 21 -2.50 2.53 15.62
C ALA A 21 -2.86 2.67 14.13
N THR A 22 -1.89 3.07 13.31
CA THR A 22 -2.05 3.30 11.88
C THR A 22 -1.56 2.12 11.07
N MET A 23 -2.39 1.63 10.14
CA MET A 23 -2.01 0.56 9.22
C MET A 23 -1.57 1.15 7.88
N PRO A 24 -0.30 0.93 7.46
CA PRO A 24 0.15 1.29 6.13
C PRO A 24 -0.56 0.43 5.09
N PHE A 25 -1.21 1.06 4.12
CA PHE A 25 -1.92 0.39 3.03
C PHE A 25 -1.36 0.88 1.69
N VAL A 26 -0.83 -0.03 0.89
CA VAL A 26 -0.29 0.29 -0.44
C VAL A 26 -1.23 -0.26 -1.50
N HIS A 27 -1.89 0.64 -2.21
CA HIS A 27 -2.74 0.29 -3.34
C HIS A 27 -1.89 -0.05 -4.57
N GLY A 28 -2.01 -1.29 -5.03
CA GLY A 28 -1.24 -1.80 -6.16
C GLY A 28 -0.76 -3.24 -5.96
N SER A 29 0.42 -3.53 -6.50
CA SER A 29 1.00 -4.88 -6.47
C SER A 29 1.49 -5.26 -5.07
N GLN A 30 1.13 -6.47 -4.65
CA GLN A 30 1.58 -7.09 -3.39
C GLN A 30 3.10 -7.33 -3.32
N GLY A 31 3.79 -7.47 -4.47
CA GLY A 31 5.24 -7.67 -4.52
C GLY A 31 6.01 -6.48 -3.94
N CYS A 32 5.52 -5.27 -4.18
CA CYS A 32 6.07 -4.04 -3.60
C CYS A 32 6.00 -4.06 -2.07
N VAL A 33 4.86 -4.47 -1.51
CA VAL A 33 4.65 -4.54 -0.06
C VAL A 33 5.57 -5.58 0.60
N ALA A 34 5.73 -6.76 0.00
CA ALA A 34 6.67 -7.76 0.49
C ALA A 34 8.11 -7.23 0.54
N TYR A 35 8.51 -6.46 -0.48
CA TYR A 35 9.81 -5.79 -0.51
C TYR A 35 9.95 -4.74 0.59
N TYR A 36 8.96 -3.84 0.79
CA TYR A 36 9.02 -2.81 1.82
C TYR A 36 9.13 -3.38 3.22
N ARG A 37 8.31 -4.39 3.53
CA ARG A 37 8.34 -5.09 4.81
C ARG A 37 9.71 -5.71 5.05
N SER A 38 10.24 -6.43 4.06
CA SER A 38 11.56 -7.07 4.17
C SER A 38 12.69 -6.06 4.32
N HIS A 39 12.63 -4.93 3.61
CA HIS A 39 13.64 -3.89 3.66
C HIS A 39 13.72 -3.23 5.04
N LEU A 40 12.57 -2.82 5.58
CA LEU A 40 12.47 -2.22 6.91
C LEU A 40 12.83 -3.22 8.00
N SER A 41 12.31 -4.45 7.92
CA SER A 41 12.61 -5.49 8.92
C SER A 41 14.08 -5.90 8.95
N ARG A 42 14.80 -5.90 7.81
CA ARG A 42 16.25 -6.16 7.80
C ARG A 42 17.06 -5.01 8.41
N HIS A 43 16.61 -3.76 8.23
CA HIS A 43 17.30 -2.59 8.76
C HIS A 43 17.08 -2.43 10.28
N PHE A 44 15.82 -2.52 10.72
CA PHE A 44 15.44 -2.29 12.11
C PHE A 44 15.42 -3.55 12.98
N LYS A 45 15.50 -4.74 12.38
CA LYS A 45 15.37 -6.05 13.06
C LYS A 45 14.03 -6.25 13.78
N GLU A 46 12.99 -5.54 13.34
CA GLU A 46 11.63 -5.56 13.88
C GLU A 46 10.61 -5.93 12.79
N PRO A 47 9.44 -6.50 13.13
CA PRO A 47 8.40 -6.76 12.16
C PRO A 47 7.82 -5.45 11.60
N SER A 48 7.81 -5.30 10.28
CA SER A 48 7.16 -4.18 9.59
C SER A 48 5.79 -4.61 9.06
N SER A 49 4.73 -4.03 9.60
CA SER A 49 3.35 -4.25 9.15
C SER A 49 3.01 -3.33 7.98
N CYS A 50 2.43 -3.89 6.92
CA CYS A 50 1.96 -3.17 5.73
C CYS A 50 1.05 -4.10 4.92
N VAL A 51 -0.05 -3.56 4.37
CA VAL A 51 -1.05 -4.31 3.59
C VAL A 51 -1.08 -3.84 2.14
N SER A 52 -1.53 -4.72 1.26
CA SER A 52 -1.72 -4.44 -0.17
C SER A 52 -3.18 -4.59 -0.55
N SER A 53 -3.64 -3.84 -1.54
CA SER A 53 -4.91 -4.13 -2.24
C SER A 53 -4.81 -5.29 -3.23
N SER A 54 -3.59 -5.80 -3.47
CA SER A 54 -3.29 -6.96 -4.31
C SER A 54 -3.85 -6.87 -5.73
N MET A 55 -3.52 -5.79 -6.44
CA MET A 55 -3.88 -5.66 -7.86
C MET A 55 -3.11 -6.68 -8.71
N THR A 56 -3.85 -7.38 -9.57
CA THR A 56 -3.35 -8.29 -10.60
C THR A 56 -3.41 -7.63 -11.98
N GLU A 57 -2.99 -8.35 -13.02
CA GLU A 57 -3.05 -7.87 -14.41
C GLU A 57 -4.49 -7.55 -14.87
N ASP A 58 -5.50 -8.25 -14.34
CA ASP A 58 -6.91 -7.97 -14.64
C ASP A 58 -7.31 -6.55 -14.25
N ALA A 59 -6.78 -6.04 -13.13
CA ALA A 59 -7.02 -4.68 -12.66
C ALA A 59 -6.40 -3.61 -13.57
N ALA A 60 -5.54 -4.01 -14.52
CA ALA A 60 -5.07 -3.12 -15.58
C ALA A 60 -6.15 -2.83 -16.62
N VAL A 61 -7.12 -3.75 -16.80
CA VAL A 61 -8.23 -3.62 -17.76
C VAL A 61 -9.45 -2.97 -17.11
N VAL A 62 -9.82 -3.38 -15.89
CA VAL A 62 -11.07 -2.97 -15.23
C VAL A 62 -10.90 -1.88 -14.17
N GLY A 63 -9.66 -1.48 -13.88
CA GLY A 63 -9.34 -0.55 -12.79
C GLY A 63 -9.24 -1.22 -11.42
N GLY A 64 -8.73 -0.46 -10.44
CA GLY A 64 -8.40 -0.97 -9.11
C GLY A 64 -9.43 -0.71 -8.01
N LEU A 65 -10.63 -0.19 -8.33
CA LEU A 65 -11.60 0.24 -7.31
C LEU A 65 -12.06 -0.91 -6.42
N ASN A 66 -12.44 -2.06 -6.99
CA ASN A 66 -12.89 -3.23 -6.22
C ASN A 66 -11.80 -3.71 -5.25
N ASN A 67 -10.55 -3.78 -5.72
CA ASN A 67 -9.40 -4.10 -4.87
C ASN A 67 -9.22 -3.12 -3.70
N MET A 68 -9.53 -1.85 -3.91
CA MET A 68 -9.44 -0.83 -2.87
C MET A 68 -10.55 -0.98 -1.83
N VAL A 69 -11.81 -1.10 -2.25
CA VAL A 69 -12.97 -1.25 -1.35
C VAL A 69 -12.82 -2.53 -0.50
N ASP A 70 -12.59 -3.67 -1.15
CA ASP A 70 -12.42 -4.94 -0.46
C ASP A 70 -11.15 -4.94 0.41
N GLY A 71 -10.06 -4.34 -0.08
CA GLY A 71 -8.81 -4.23 0.65
C GLY A 71 -8.96 -3.41 1.94
N LEU A 72 -9.69 -2.29 1.90
CA LEU A 72 -9.96 -1.45 3.07
C LEU A 72 -10.88 -2.17 4.06
N ALA A 73 -11.97 -2.80 3.58
CA ALA A 73 -12.88 -3.56 4.42
C ALA A 73 -12.17 -4.71 5.15
N ASN A 74 -11.36 -5.49 4.43
CA ASN A 74 -10.58 -6.59 4.99
C ASN A 74 -9.51 -6.09 5.97
N THR A 75 -8.82 -5.00 5.66
CA THR A 75 -7.81 -4.40 6.55
C THR A 75 -8.45 -3.97 7.88
N LYS A 76 -9.61 -3.33 7.81
CA LYS A 76 -10.37 -2.92 9.00
C LYS A 76 -10.81 -4.13 9.82
N ALA A 77 -11.36 -5.16 9.19
CA ALA A 77 -11.86 -6.36 9.87
C ALA A 77 -10.74 -7.19 10.53
N LEU A 78 -9.59 -7.34 9.87
CA LEU A 78 -8.50 -8.20 10.33
C LEU A 78 -7.59 -7.53 11.36
N TYR A 79 -7.29 -6.24 11.18
CA TYR A 79 -6.28 -5.54 11.98
C TYR A 79 -6.84 -4.45 12.89
N ASN A 80 -8.12 -4.09 12.73
CA ASN A 80 -8.83 -3.05 13.49
C ASN A 80 -7.99 -1.78 13.77
N PRO A 81 -7.37 -1.15 12.75
CA PRO A 81 -6.56 0.05 12.95
C PRO A 81 -7.43 1.29 13.22
N LYS A 82 -6.88 2.27 13.94
CA LYS A 82 -7.53 3.59 14.13
C LYS A 82 -7.49 4.43 12.86
N MET A 83 -6.45 4.26 12.05
CA MET A 83 -6.23 4.98 10.80
C MET A 83 -5.62 4.05 9.75
N ILE A 84 -6.02 4.22 8.49
CA ILE A 84 -5.39 3.54 7.35
C ILE A 84 -4.72 4.61 6.49
N ALA A 85 -3.41 4.51 6.32
CA ALA A 85 -2.63 5.45 5.51
C ALA A 85 -2.40 4.85 4.12
N VAL A 86 -3.03 5.43 3.11
CA VAL A 86 -3.00 4.91 1.73
C VAL A 86 -1.86 5.53 0.93
N SER A 87 -1.09 4.68 0.24
CA SER A 87 -0.08 5.08 -0.76
C SER A 87 -0.18 4.17 -1.99
N THR A 88 0.52 4.46 -3.09
CA THR A 88 0.38 3.71 -4.36
C THR A 88 1.70 3.12 -4.87
N THR A 89 1.62 1.96 -5.52
CA THR A 89 2.76 1.45 -6.30
C THR A 89 2.82 2.09 -7.70
N CYS A 90 3.95 1.91 -8.40
CA CYS A 90 4.09 2.34 -9.80
C CYS A 90 3.05 1.67 -10.72
N MET A 91 2.64 0.43 -10.46
CA MET A 91 1.63 -0.26 -11.26
C MET A 91 0.29 0.49 -11.25
N ARG A 92 -0.13 1.03 -10.10
CA ARG A 92 -1.34 1.85 -10.01
C ARG A 92 -1.14 3.24 -10.63
N ALA A 93 0.00 3.89 -10.34
CA ALA A 93 0.29 5.22 -10.85
C ALA A 93 0.33 5.28 -12.39
N LEU A 94 0.68 4.17 -13.05
CA LEU A 94 0.67 4.06 -14.51
C LEU A 94 -0.74 3.91 -15.09
N LEU A 95 -1.69 3.38 -14.32
CA LEU A 95 -3.00 3.04 -14.85
C LEU A 95 -3.89 4.26 -15.09
N ASN A 96 -3.55 5.45 -14.57
CA ASN A 96 -4.19 6.75 -14.83
C ASN A 96 -5.73 6.79 -14.79
N THR A 97 -6.36 5.73 -14.27
CA THR A 97 -7.78 5.49 -14.45
C THR A 97 -8.62 6.20 -13.42
N GLU A 98 -8.13 6.49 -12.21
CA GLU A 98 -8.86 7.31 -11.20
C GLU A 98 -7.90 7.84 -10.10
N PRO A 99 -8.06 9.06 -9.59
CA PRO A 99 -7.29 9.57 -8.45
C PRO A 99 -7.68 8.86 -7.13
N CYS A 100 -6.71 8.63 -6.23
CA CYS A 100 -6.95 7.94 -4.95
C CYS A 100 -8.03 8.59 -4.09
N ASP A 101 -8.17 9.92 -4.15
CA ASP A 101 -9.19 10.66 -3.39
C ASP A 101 -10.62 10.27 -3.83
N MET A 102 -10.81 9.96 -5.11
CA MET A 102 -12.10 9.46 -5.60
C MET A 102 -12.36 8.03 -5.17
N LEU A 103 -11.33 7.20 -5.00
CA LEU A 103 -11.51 5.81 -4.58
C LEU A 103 -11.90 5.71 -3.10
N ILE A 104 -11.31 6.56 -2.24
CA ILE A 104 -11.63 6.59 -0.80
C ILE A 104 -13.00 7.23 -0.55
N GLY A 105 -13.42 8.21 -1.36
CA GLY A 105 -14.75 8.82 -1.24
C GLY A 105 -15.92 7.91 -1.61
N ASN A 106 -15.66 6.79 -2.31
CA ASN A 106 -16.66 5.80 -2.72
C ASN A 106 -16.64 4.51 -1.86
N SER A 107 -15.75 4.41 -0.87
CA SER A 107 -15.59 3.25 0.02
C SER A 107 -16.30 3.39 1.36
#